data_AF-A0A9D1PQ61-F1
#
_entry.id   AF-A0A9D1PQ61-F1
#
_cell.length_a   1.000
_cell.length_b   1.000
_cell.length_c   1.000
_cell.angle_alpha   90.00
_cell.angle_beta   90.00
_cell.angle_gamma   90.00
#
_symmetry.space_group_name_H-M   'P 1'
#
loop_
_entity.id
_entity.type
_entity.pdbx_description
1 polymer ?
#
loop_
_entity_poly.entity_id
_entity_poly.type
_entity_poly.pdbx_seq_one_letter_code
_entity_poly.pdbx_strand_id
1 'polypeptide(L)' 'IGIYDYIDDNMPDWAKPTIQKLTDKGYLKGDENGKLGLTENLMRILVINDRAGIYGE' A
#
# COMPACT_ATOMS: atom_id res chain seq x y z
N ILE A 1 5.43 0.27 16.41
CA ILE A 1 4.72 -0.12 15.17
C ILE A 1 5.43 0.60 14.05
N GLY A 2 5.95 -0.12 13.05
CA GLY A 2 6.61 0.50 11.89
C GLY A 2 5.58 1.22 11.02
N ILE A 3 5.92 2.42 10.55
CA ILE A 3 5.14 3.18 9.58
C ILE A 3 5.90 3.16 8.26
N TYR A 4 5.19 2.88 7.16
CA TYR A 4 5.71 2.86 5.81
C TYR A 4 5.14 4.05 5.05
N ASP A 5 5.95 5.10 4.92
CA ASP A 5 5.54 6.36 4.31
C ASP A 5 5.70 6.36 2.78
N TYR A 6 6.59 5.52 2.22
CA TYR A 6 6.92 5.54 0.80
C TYR A 6 7.03 4.12 0.23
N ILE A 7 6.83 3.97 -1.08
CA ILE A 7 7.08 2.73 -1.81
C ILE A 7 8.58 2.68 -2.13
N ASP A 8 9.38 2.20 -1.18
CA ASP A 8 10.83 2.12 -1.28
C ASP A 8 11.36 0.79 -0.72
N ASP A 9 12.68 0.68 -0.53
CA ASP A 9 13.32 -0.54 -0.05
C ASP A 9 12.95 -0.94 1.39
N ASN A 10 12.38 -0.03 2.18
CA ASN A 10 11.91 -0.34 3.53
C ASN A 10 10.56 -1.08 3.49
N MET A 11 9.77 -0.92 2.43
CA MET A 11 8.50 -1.63 2.28
C MET A 11 8.74 -3.13 2.03
N PRO A 12 7.99 -4.04 2.65
CA PRO A 12 8.13 -5.47 2.35
C PRO A 12 7.72 -5.81 0.92
N ASP A 13 8.47 -6.68 0.25
CA ASP A 13 8.23 -7.04 -1.15
C ASP A 13 6.84 -7.68 -1.38
N TRP A 14 6.27 -8.33 -0.36
CA TRP A 14 4.91 -8.88 -0.46
C TRP A 14 3.81 -7.81 -0.53
N ALA A 15 4.10 -6.57 -0.12
CA ALA A 15 3.15 -5.46 -0.10
C ALA A 15 3.31 -4.52 -1.31
N LYS A 16 4.56 -4.29 -1.77
CA LYS A 16 4.89 -3.29 -2.80
C LYS A 16 3.96 -3.35 -4.03
N PRO A 17 3.68 -4.51 -4.65
CA PRO A 17 2.87 -4.54 -5.86
C PRO A 17 1.44 -4.02 -5.64
N THR A 18 0.80 -4.43 -4.53
CA THR A 18 -0.54 -3.97 -4.18
C THR A 18 -0.56 -2.48 -3.85
N ILE A 19 0.40 -1.99 -3.08
CA ILE A 19 0.46 -0.56 -2.71
C ILE A 19 0.72 0.31 -3.94
N GLN A 20 1.60 -0.12 -4.84
CA GLN A 20 1.84 0.55 -6.12
C GLN A 20 0.56 0.62 -6.94
N LYS A 21 -0.13 -0.51 -7.14
CA LYS A 21 -1.41 -0.56 -7.86
C LYS A 21 -2.46 0.39 -7.27
N LEU A 22 -2.62 0.41 -5.94
CA LEU A 22 -3.59 1.28 -5.28
C LEU A 22 -3.23 2.76 -5.43
N THR A 23 -1.93 3.08 -5.44
CA THR A 23 -1.43 4.44 -5.69
C THR A 23 -1.67 4.84 -7.14
N ASP A 24 -1.37 3.97 -8.11
CA ASP A 24 -1.56 4.20 -9.53
C ASP A 24 -3.04 4.41 -9.88
N LYS A 25 -3.94 3.68 -9.22
CA LYS A 25 -5.40 3.86 -9.34
C LYS A 25 -5.94 5.08 -8.58
N GLY A 26 -5.12 5.73 -7.76
CA GLY A 26 -5.52 6.86 -6.92
C GLY A 26 -6.41 6.48 -5.73
N TYR A 27 -6.53 5.20 -5.40
CA TYR A 27 -7.29 4.73 -4.23
C TYR A 27 -6.53 4.97 -2.92
N LEU A 28 -5.20 4.91 -3.00
CA LEU A 28 -4.31 5.26 -1.92
C LEU A 28 -3.54 6.51 -2.30
N LYS A 29 -3.58 7.54 -1.46
CA LYS A 29 -2.86 8.79 -1.66
C LYS A 29 -2.23 9.22 -0.36
N GLY A 30 -0.99 9.69 -0.44
CA GLY A 30 -0.29 10.26 0.70
C GLY A 30 -0.82 11.63 1.09
N ASP A 31 -0.29 12.14 2.20
CA ASP A 31 -0.51 13.51 2.64
C ASP A 31 0.14 14.56 1.71
N GLU A 32 0.19 15.82 2.16
CA GLU A 32 0.83 16.93 1.43
C GLU A 32 2.33 16.69 1.13
N ASN A 33 2.98 15.79 1.85
CA ASN A 33 4.38 15.39 1.69
C ASN A 33 4.53 14.02 0.98
N GLY A 34 3.43 13.45 0.49
CA GLY A 34 3.40 12.15 -0.18
C GLY A 34 3.54 10.95 0.76
N LYS A 35 3.37 11.13 2.09
CA LYS A 35 3.50 10.05 3.06
C LYS A 35 2.24 9.20 3.10
N LEU A 36 2.38 7.90 2.85
CA LEU A 36 1.28 6.93 2.84
C LEU A 36 0.83 6.52 4.26
N GLY A 37 1.69 6.67 5.28
CA GLY A 37 1.33 6.40 6.67
C GLY A 37 0.88 4.96 6.95
N LEU A 38 1.38 3.98 6.18
CA LEU A 38 0.86 2.61 6.25
C LEU A 38 1.41 1.88 7.47
N THR A 39 0.55 1.15 8.17
CA THR A 39 0.98 0.14 9.15
C THR A 39 1.05 -1.23 8.49
N GLU A 40 1.82 -2.15 9.07
CA GLU A 40 1.89 -3.54 8.58
C GLU A 40 0.51 -4.21 8.50
N ASN A 41 -0.36 -3.99 9.49
CA ASN A 41 -1.72 -4.54 9.49
C ASN A 41 -2.58 -3.98 8.36
N LEU A 42 -2.48 -2.67 8.09
CA LEU A 42 -3.19 -2.07 6.95
C LEU A 42 -2.69 -2.66 5.63
N MET A 43 -1.37 -2.80 5.44
CA MET A 43 -0.81 -3.44 4.24
C MET A 43 -1.31 -4.88 4.07
N ARG A 44 -1.36 -5.68 5.14
CA ARG A 44 -1.90 -7.05 5.08
C ARG A 44 -3.35 -7.07 4.61
N ILE A 45 -4.20 -6.17 5.12
CA ILE A 45 -5.61 -6.08 4.71
C ILE A 45 -5.71 -5.69 3.22
N LEU A 46 -4.95 -4.67 2.79
CA LEU A 46 -4.94 -4.25 1.39
C LEU A 46 -4.50 -5.39 0.46
N VAL A 47 -3.46 -6.14 0.83
CA VAL A 47 -2.99 -7.30 0.05
C VAL A 47 -4.02 -8.43 0.02
N ILE A 48 -4.71 -8.72 1.12
CA ILE A 48 -5.80 -9.71 1.15
C ILE A 48 -6.93 -9.30 0.20
N ASN A 49 -7.34 -8.03 0.25
CA ASN A 49 -8.38 -7.49 -0.62
C ASN A 49 -7.97 -7.54 -2.10
N ASP A 50 -6.72 -7.21 -2.40
CA ASP A 50 -6.19 -7.26 -3.76
C ASP A 50 -6.21 -8.68 -4.33
N ARG A 51 -5.78 -9.66 -3.53
CA ARG A 51 -5.83 -11.09 -3.89
C ARG A 51 -7.25 -11.63 -4.03
N ALA A 52 -8.21 -11.04 -3.31
CA ALA A 52 -9.64 -11.35 -3.47
C ALA A 52 -10.27 -10.67 -4.69
N GLY A 53 -9.51 -9.87 -5.45
CA GLY A 53 -9.98 -9.20 -6.67
C GLY A 53 -10.75 -7.90 -6.43
N ILE A 54 -10.75 -7.37 -5.20
CA ILE A 54 -11.55 -6.19 -4.81
C ILE A 54 -11.17 -4.94 -5.62
N TYR A 55 -9.89 -4.84 -6.02
CA TYR A 55 -9.37 -3.66 -6.70
C TYR A 55 -9.28 -3.81 -8.22
N GLY A 56 -9.90 -4.84 -8.81
CA GLY A 56 -9.82 -5.14 -10.24
C GLY A 56 -8.44 -5.60 -10.68
N GLU A 57 -8.15 -5.62 -11.98
CA GLU A 57 -6.79 -5.86 -12.52
C GLU A 57 -5.91 -4.62 -12.36
#